data_AF-I4Y507-F1
#
_entry.id   AF-I4Y507-F1
#
_cell.length_a   1.000
_cell.length_b   1.000
_cell.length_c   1.000
_cell.angle_alpha   90.00
_cell.angle_beta   90.00
_cell.angle_gamma   90.00
#
_symmetry.space_group_name_H-M   'P 1'
#
loop_
_entity.id
_entity.type
_entity.pdbx_description
1 polymer ?
#
loop_
_entity_poly.entity_id
_entity_poly.type
_entity_poly.pdbx_seq_one_letter_code
_entity_poly.pdbx_strand_id
1 'polypeptide(L)'
;MQVEREFIPLHIPTPHTVFIHSDSLAVLSAIVQLQTTKTGQYLIKQVLDKIERIKRMEGREKTIVQLNWIPGHTAIYGNELADGTANEGMPTCAHHTRIGFALRTSYSVM
;
A
#
# COMPACT_ATOMS: atom_id res chain seq x y z
N MET A 1 28.94 -16.44 43.44
CA MET A 1 28.06 -15.31 43.09
C MET A 1 27.78 -15.40 41.60
N GLN A 2 26.60 -15.88 41.23
CA GLN A 2 26.17 -16.00 39.83
C GLN A 2 25.71 -14.61 39.38
N VAL A 3 26.34 -14.09 38.33
CA VAL A 3 25.94 -12.85 37.67
C VAL A 3 24.70 -13.18 36.83
N GLU A 4 23.54 -12.75 37.27
CA GLU A 4 22.32 -12.78 36.47
C GLU A 4 22.57 -11.91 35.23
N ARG A 5 22.72 -12.57 34.07
CA ARG A 5 22.72 -11.89 32.79
C ARG A 5 21.29 -11.42 32.56
N GLU A 6 21.08 -10.11 32.64
CA GLU A 6 19.83 -9.48 32.25
C GLU A 6 19.43 -9.99 30.86
N PHE A 7 18.34 -10.74 30.81
CA PHE A 7 17.76 -11.27 29.60
C PHE A 7 17.12 -10.08 28.88
N ILE A 8 17.87 -9.39 28.02
CA ILE A 8 17.31 -8.32 27.18
C ILE A 8 16.25 -8.98 26.30
N PRO A 9 14.95 -8.65 26.46
CA PRO A 9 13.92 -9.25 25.63
C PRO A 9 14.23 -8.91 24.17
N LEU A 10 14.22 -9.94 23.33
CA LEU A 10 14.35 -9.80 21.88
C LEU A 10 13.38 -8.70 21.45
N HIS A 11 13.87 -7.56 20.94
CA HIS A 11 13.03 -6.49 20.45
C HIS A 11 12.13 -7.08 19.35
N ILE A 12 10.88 -7.39 19.70
CA ILE A 12 9.89 -7.89 18.75
C ILE A 12 9.55 -6.66 17.91
N PRO A 13 9.99 -6.56 16.64
CA PRO A 13 9.65 -5.41 15.83
C PRO A 13 8.12 -5.35 15.74
N THR A 14 7.55 -4.24 16.20
CA THR A 14 6.12 -3.97 16.03
C THR A 14 5.79 -4.05 14.54
N PRO A 15 4.73 -4.76 14.15
CA PRO A 15 4.40 -4.91 12.74
C PRO A 15 4.22 -3.54 12.09
N HIS A 16 4.95 -3.29 11.00
CA HIS A 16 4.80 -2.08 10.20
C HIS A 16 3.38 -2.05 9.65
N THR A 17 2.56 -1.10 10.12
CA THR A 17 1.17 -0.97 9.65
C THR A 17 1.11 0.17 8.63
N VAL A 18 0.62 -0.15 7.44
CA VAL A 18 0.44 0.80 6.33
C VAL A 18 -1.05 0.98 6.10
N PHE A 19 -1.51 2.22 6.19
CA PHE A 19 -2.89 2.60 5.88
C PHE A 19 -2.97 3.13 4.46
N ILE A 20 -3.84 2.54 3.65
CA ILE A 20 -4.13 2.98 2.29
C ILE A 20 -5.60 3.41 2.27
N HIS A 21 -5.83 4.69 1.99
CA HIS A 21 -7.17 5.25 1.87
C HIS A 21 -7.57 5.32 0.39
N SER A 22 -8.81 4.96 0.08
CA SER A 22 -9.36 5.07 -1.27
C SER A 22 -10.83 5.48 -1.21
N ASP A 23 -11.24 6.35 -2.11
CA ASP A 23 -12.65 6.71 -2.33
C ASP A 23 -13.40 5.79 -3.29
N SER A 24 -12.68 4.88 -3.95
CA SER A 24 -13.26 3.91 -4.86
C SER A 24 -13.81 2.70 -4.09
N LEU A 25 -15.08 2.78 -3.71
CA LEU A 25 -15.81 1.64 -3.11
C LEU A 25 -15.79 0.41 -4.03
N ALA A 26 -15.82 0.62 -5.35
CA ALA A 26 -15.73 -0.45 -6.34
C ALA A 26 -14.39 -1.21 -6.27
N VAL A 27 -13.26 -0.50 -6.13
CA VAL A 27 -11.93 -1.13 -6.00
C VAL A 27 -11.82 -1.91 -4.70
N LEU A 28 -12.25 -1.33 -3.58
CA LEU A 28 -12.21 -1.99 -2.27
C LEU A 28 -13.10 -3.24 -2.25
N SER A 29 -14.31 -3.13 -2.80
CA SER A 29 -15.22 -4.25 -2.98
C SER A 29 -14.61 -5.35 -3.85
N ALA A 30 -13.95 -4.99 -4.95
CA ALA A 30 -13.30 -5.96 -5.84
C ALA A 30 -12.13 -6.69 -5.16
N ILE A 31 -11.36 -6.00 -4.32
CA ILE A 31 -10.27 -6.61 -3.52
C ILE A 31 -10.84 -7.62 -2.51
N VAL A 32 -11.92 -7.26 -1.80
CA VAL A 32 -12.56 -8.15 -0.82
C VAL A 32 -13.23 -9.35 -1.49
N GLN A 33 -13.86 -9.12 -2.65
CA GLN A 33 -14.60 -10.14 -3.41
C GLN A 33 -13.70 -11.01 -4.29
N LEU A 34 -12.38 -10.82 -4.27
CA LEU A 34 -11.45 -11.58 -5.09
C LEU A 34 -11.33 -13.02 -4.58
N GLN A 35 -12.38 -13.80 -4.84
CA GLN A 35 -12.49 -15.22 -4.51
C GLN A 35 -12.59 -16.08 -5.77
N THR A 36 -12.70 -15.48 -6.97
CA THR A 36 -12.93 -16.25 -8.20
C THR A 36 -12.11 -15.69 -9.35
N THR A 37 -11.45 -16.59 -10.07
CA THR A 37 -10.64 -16.39 -11.28
C THR A 37 -11.49 -15.89 -12.45
N LYS A 38 -12.15 -14.74 -12.33
CA LYS A 38 -12.92 -14.14 -13.42
C LYS A 38 -12.01 -13.31 -14.31
N THR A 39 -12.10 -13.55 -15.62
CA THR A 39 -11.44 -12.78 -16.67
C THR A 39 -11.80 -11.30 -16.51
N GLY A 40 -10.79 -10.40 -16.51
CA GLY A 40 -10.99 -8.94 -16.37
C GLY A 40 -10.48 -8.31 -15.07
N GLN A 41 -10.11 -9.09 -14.05
CA GLN A 41 -9.60 -8.57 -12.75
C GLN A 41 -8.08 -8.38 -12.69
N TYR A 42 -7.41 -8.27 -13.84
CA TYR A 42 -5.94 -8.24 -13.92
C TYR A 42 -5.31 -7.07 -13.16
N LEU A 43 -5.98 -5.91 -13.08
CA LEU A 43 -5.52 -4.76 -12.31
C LEU A 43 -5.51 -5.04 -10.81
N ILE A 44 -6.57 -5.69 -10.29
CA ILE A 44 -6.63 -6.02 -8.86
C ILE A 44 -5.60 -7.09 -8.51
N LYS A 45 -5.40 -8.08 -9.40
CA LYS A 45 -4.30 -9.05 -9.25
C LYS A 45 -2.93 -8.35 -9.18
N GLN A 46 -2.67 -7.36 -10.04
CA GLN A 46 -1.42 -6.59 -9.99
C GLN A 46 -1.24 -5.82 -8.67
N VAL A 47 -2.32 -5.30 -8.08
CA VAL A 47 -2.26 -4.65 -6.77
C VAL A 47 -1.85 -5.65 -5.70
N LEU A 48 -2.48 -6.83 -5.67
CA LEU A 48 -2.15 -7.88 -4.71
C LEU A 48 -0.73 -8.42 -4.88
N ASP A 49 -0.30 -8.71 -6.12
CA ASP A 49 1.05 -9.18 -6.44
C ASP A 49 2.11 -8.16 -5.96
N LYS A 50 1.83 -6.85 -6.06
CA LYS A 50 2.71 -5.80 -5.54
C LYS A 50 2.74 -5.75 -4.02
N ILE A 51 1.59 -5.90 -3.34
CA ILE A 51 1.52 -5.96 -1.87
C ILE A 51 2.31 -7.17 -1.37
N GLU A 52 2.14 -8.34 -2.00
CA GLU A 52 2.93 -9.53 -1.67
C GLU A 52 4.42 -9.30 -1.88
N ARG A 53 4.82 -8.68 -2.99
CA ARG A 53 6.23 -8.36 -3.23
C ARG A 53 6.81 -7.48 -2.13
N ILE A 54 6.07 -6.50 -1.63
CA ILE A 54 6.51 -5.63 -0.52
C ILE A 54 6.67 -6.45 0.77
N LYS A 55 5.75 -7.37 1.05
CA LYS A 55 5.84 -8.27 2.23
C LYS A 55 7.01 -9.24 2.15
N ARG A 56 7.47 -9.61 0.95
CA ARG A 56 8.64 -10.49 0.75
C ARG A 56 9.98 -9.76 0.87
N MET A 57 9.98 -8.43 1.01
CA MET A 57 11.21 -7.67 1.26
C MET A 57 11.68 -7.88 2.71
N GLU A 58 12.99 -7.98 2.89
CA GLU A 58 13.61 -8.20 4.20
C GLU A 58 13.17 -7.12 5.21
N GLY A 59 12.72 -7.57 6.39
CA GLY A 59 12.24 -6.71 7.47
C GLY A 59 10.80 -6.20 7.29
N ARG A 60 10.08 -6.67 6.26
CA ARG A 60 8.68 -6.28 5.97
C ARG A 60 7.71 -7.46 6.00
N GLU A 61 8.14 -8.63 6.44
CA GLU A 61 7.34 -9.86 6.44
C GLU A 61 6.08 -9.72 7.30
N LYS A 62 6.18 -8.94 8.38
CA LYS A 62 5.07 -8.65 9.31
C LYS A 62 4.30 -7.38 8.95
N THR A 63 4.47 -6.83 7.74
CA THR A 63 3.77 -5.60 7.34
C THR A 63 2.27 -5.87 7.20
N ILE A 64 1.47 -5.11 7.94
CA ILE A 64 0.02 -5.14 7.85
C ILE A 64 -0.41 -4.01 6.92
N VAL A 65 -1.11 -4.36 5.83
CA VAL A 65 -1.68 -3.37 4.91
C VAL A 65 -3.17 -3.29 5.20
N GLN A 66 -3.64 -2.10 5.61
CA GLN A 66 -5.04 -1.82 5.87
C GLN A 66 -5.60 -0.92 4.77
N LEU A 67 -6.66 -1.38 4.12
CA LEU A 67 -7.37 -0.67 3.07
C LEU A 67 -8.64 -0.06 3.67
N ASN A 68 -8.73 1.27 3.65
CA ASN A 68 -9.82 2.02 4.26
C ASN A 68 -10.58 2.80 3.21
N TRP A 69 -11.91 2.69 3.24
CA TRP A 69 -12.76 3.56 2.42
C TRP A 69 -12.85 4.95 3.03
N ILE A 70 -12.81 5.99 2.19
CA ILE A 70 -13.10 7.38 2.55
C ILE A 70 -14.03 8.00 1.51
N PRO A 71 -14.87 9.00 1.86
CA PRO A 71 -15.73 9.64 0.87
C PRO A 71 -14.93 10.59 -0.05
N GLY A 72 -15.13 10.48 -1.36
CA GLY A 72 -14.55 11.39 -2.36
C GLY A 72 -15.21 12.78 -2.38
N HIS A 73 -14.49 13.80 -2.83
CA HIS A 73 -14.96 15.19 -2.95
C HIS A 73 -15.53 15.81 -1.66
N THR A 74 -14.93 15.49 -0.51
CA THR A 74 -15.38 15.95 0.82
C THR A 74 -14.39 16.88 1.53
N ALA A 75 -13.46 17.52 0.81
CA ALA A 75 -12.40 18.35 1.42
C ALA A 75 -11.38 17.56 2.27
N ILE A 76 -11.27 16.24 2.05
CA ILE A 76 -10.19 15.44 2.63
C ILE A 76 -8.92 15.73 1.82
N TYR A 77 -8.07 16.61 2.34
CA TYR A 77 -6.87 17.11 1.69
C TYR A 77 -6.04 16.03 0.97
N GLY A 78 -5.73 14.92 1.66
CA GLY A 78 -4.93 13.85 1.08
C GLY A 78 -5.61 13.13 -0.10
N ASN A 79 -6.93 12.98 -0.06
CA ASN A 79 -7.69 12.37 -1.15
C ASN A 79 -7.79 13.31 -2.35
N GLU A 80 -8.04 14.60 -2.11
CA GLU A 80 -8.13 15.61 -3.17
C GLU A 80 -6.79 15.81 -3.87
N LEU A 81 -5.69 15.79 -3.10
CA LEU A 81 -4.34 15.80 -3.67
C LEU A 81 -4.09 14.57 -4.54
N ALA A 82 -4.54 13.38 -4.10
CA ALA A 82 -4.39 12.15 -4.87
C ALA A 82 -5.23 12.19 -6.16
N ASP A 83 -6.47 12.66 -6.09
CA ASP A 83 -7.36 12.84 -7.25
C ASP A 83 -6.79 13.86 -8.25
N GLY A 84 -6.34 15.03 -7.75
CA GLY A 84 -5.68 16.05 -8.56
C GLY A 84 -4.44 15.50 -9.28
N THR A 85 -3.57 14.79 -8.55
CA THR A 85 -2.35 14.19 -9.12
C THR A 85 -2.68 13.12 -10.17
N ALA A 86 -3.72 12.32 -9.93
CA ALA A 86 -4.16 11.30 -10.88
C ALA A 86 -4.70 11.93 -12.18
N ASN A 87 -5.40 13.06 -12.07
CA ASN A 87 -5.93 13.81 -13.21
C ASN A 87 -4.82 14.58 -13.96
N GLU A 88 -3.82 15.13 -13.26
CA GLU A 88 -2.66 15.80 -13.86
C GLU A 88 -1.75 14.83 -14.63
N GLY A 89 -1.64 13.59 -14.16
CA GLY A 89 -0.87 12.52 -14.82
C GLY A 89 -1.51 11.95 -16.08
N MET A 90 -2.73 12.40 -16.44
CA MET A 90 -3.40 12.03 -17.68
C MET A 90 -3.02 13.05 -18.77
N PRO A 91 -2.08 12.73 -19.69
CA PRO A 91 -1.95 13.54 -20.89
C PRO A 91 -3.30 13.47 -21.60
N THR A 92 -3.89 14.64 -21.84
CA THR A 92 -5.08 14.78 -22.69
C THR A 92 -4.83 13.99 -23.97
N CYS A 93 -5.54 12.86 -24.14
CA CYS A 93 -5.45 11.94 -25.28
C CYS A 93 -4.23 10.98 -25.28
N ALA A 94 -4.38 9.80 -24.66
CA ALA A 94 -3.97 8.49 -25.20
C ALA A 94 -4.22 7.38 -24.16
N HIS A 95 -4.90 6.31 -24.57
CA HIS A 95 -5.07 5.07 -23.81
C HIS A 95 -3.73 4.31 -23.62
N HIS A 96 -2.84 4.81 -22.78
CA HIS A 96 -1.63 4.10 -22.41
C HIS A 96 -1.26 4.35 -20.95
N THR A 97 -1.67 3.43 -20.07
CA THR A 97 -1.32 3.48 -18.65
C THR A 97 0.12 2.96 -18.47
N ARG A 98 1.09 3.87 -18.40
CA ARG A 98 2.45 3.54 -17.96
C ARG A 98 2.63 3.95 -16.50
N ILE A 99 2.41 3.03 -15.57
CA ILE A 99 2.66 3.27 -14.14
C ILE A 99 4.15 3.03 -13.86
N GLY A 100 4.95 4.10 -13.86
CA GLY A 100 6.30 4.10 -13.33
C GLY A 100 6.32 4.83 -11.99
N PHE A 101 6.67 4.15 -10.90
CA PHE A 101 7.02 4.81 -9.65
C PHE A 101 8.49 4.54 -9.33
N ALA A 102 9.28 5.62 -9.33
CA ALA A 102 10.61 5.62 -8.77
C ALA A 102 10.47 5.48 -7.24
N LEU A 103 10.89 4.34 -6.69
CA LEU A 103 11.04 4.18 -5.25
C LEU A 103 12.22 5.05 -4.81
N ARG A 104 11.94 6.32 -4.45
CA ARG A 104 12.94 7.18 -3.83
C ARG A 104 13.03 6.80 -2.36
N THR A 105 13.92 5.86 -2.04
CA THR A 105 14.25 5.53 -0.66
C THR A 105 15.08 6.68 -0.09
N SER A 106 14.48 7.57 0.67
CA SER A 106 15.21 8.50 1.52
C SER A 106 15.65 7.76 2.78
N TYR A 107 16.83 7.13 2.74
CA TYR A 107 17.55 6.76 3.95
C TYR A 107 18.27 8.01 4.45
N SER A 108 17.84 8.55 5.59
CA SER A 108 18.61 9.51 6.37
C SER A 108 19.44 8.70 7.36
N VAL A 109 20.74 8.66 7.14
CA VAL A 109 21.70 8.12 8.10
C VAL A 109 22.05 9.25 9.06
N MET A 110 21.73 9.08 10.34
CA MET A 110 22.41 9.73 11.46
C MET A 110 23.34 8.70 12.10
#